data_AF-A0A8I2K0D5-F1
#
_entry.id   AF-A0A8I2K0D5-F1
#
_cell.length_a   1.000
_cell.length_b   1.000
_cell.length_c   1.000
_cell.angle_alpha   90.00
_cell.angle_beta   90.00
_cell.angle_gamma   90.00
#
_symmetry.space_group_name_H-M   'P 1'
#
loop_
_entity.id
_entity.type
_entity.pdbx_description
1 polymer ?
#
loop_
_entity_poly.entity_id
_entity_poly.type
_entity_poly.pdbx_seq_one_letter_code
_entity_poly.pdbx_strand_id
1 'polypeptide(L)' 'MNLQDILTRLVETNEAVLLNDGTRDWEAGALLEELSTPMLKRSAYLQPGMYIAEIDSRGYLGQVLYKVKKKA' A
#
# COMPACT_ATOMS: atom_id res chain seq x y z
N MET A 1 3.60 10.21 -4.67
CA MET A 1 3.45 8.87 -5.24
C MET A 1 2.03 8.43 -5.02
N ASN A 2 1.48 7.65 -5.94
CA ASN A 2 0.17 7.02 -5.76
C ASN A 2 0.33 5.61 -5.19
N LEU A 3 -0.77 4.96 -4.84
CA LEU A 3 -0.78 3.60 -4.30
C LEU A 3 -0.15 2.60 -5.28
N GLN A 4 -0.40 2.74 -6.59
CA GLN A 4 0.19 1.88 -7.60
C GLN A 4 1.73 1.91 -7.55
N ASP A 5 2.33 3.10 -7.51
CA ASP A 5 3.78 3.27 -7.47
C ASP A 5 4.39 2.55 -6.26
N ILE A 6 3.72 2.62 -5.11
CA ILE A 6 4.15 1.96 -3.87
C ILE A 6 4.09 0.44 -4.02
N LEU A 7 2.96 -0.10 -4.51
CA LEU A 7 2.77 -1.53 -4.67
C LEU A 7 3.75 -2.11 -5.70
N THR A 8 3.93 -1.44 -6.84
CA THR A 8 4.91 -1.82 -7.87
C THR A 8 6.31 -1.87 -7.28
N ARG A 9 6.71 -0.83 -6.52
CA ARG A 9 8.02 -0.81 -5.87
C ARG A 9 8.22 -2.00 -4.92
N LEU A 10 7.23 -2.34 -4.10
CA LEU A 10 7.31 -3.48 -3.17
C LEU A 10 7.48 -4.83 -3.90
N VAL A 11 6.85 -4.97 -5.07
CA VAL A 11 7.01 -6.15 -5.94
C VAL A 11 8.41 -6.18 -6.56
N GLU A 12 8.87 -5.05 -7.11
CA GLU A 12 10.18 -4.95 -7.76
C GLU A 12 11.35 -5.12 -6.79
N THR A 13 11.23 -4.62 -5.55
CA THR A 13 12.24 -4.81 -4.50
C THR A 13 12.18 -6.19 -3.86
N ASN A 14 11.20 -7.02 -4.25
CA ASN A 14 10.91 -8.33 -3.69
C ASN A 14 10.90 -8.30 -2.15
N GLU A 15 10.32 -7.23 -1.59
CA GLU A 15 10.24 -7.08 -0.14
C GLU A 15 9.34 -8.18 0.43
N ALA A 16 9.87 -8.94 1.40
CA ALA A 16 9.14 -9.99 2.09
C ALA A 16 8.14 -9.38 3.10
N VAL A 17 7.16 -8.64 2.60
CA VAL A 17 6.13 -7.97 3.39
C VAL A 17 4.73 -8.36 2.91
N LEU A 18 3.80 -8.36 3.85
CA LEU A 18 2.36 -8.46 3.61
C LEU A 18 1.68 -7.15 3.98
N LEU A 19 0.64 -6.82 3.24
CA LEU A 19 -0.18 -5.64 3.44
C LEU A 19 -1.51 -6.07 4.06
N ASN A 20 -1.83 -5.58 5.26
CA ASN A 20 -3.06 -5.94 5.97
C ASN A 20 -4.09 -4.81 5.86
N ASP A 21 -5.28 -5.10 5.34
CA ASP A 21 -6.38 -4.12 5.20
C ASP A 21 -7.26 -4.00 6.45
N GLY A 22 -6.86 -4.63 7.56
CA GLY A 22 -7.64 -4.78 8.78
C GLY A 22 -8.42 -6.09 8.88
N THR A 23 -8.56 -6.83 7.78
CA THR A 23 -9.29 -8.12 7.74
C THR A 23 -8.42 -9.27 7.26
N ARG A 24 -7.68 -9.08 6.15
CA ARG A 24 -6.79 -10.10 5.58
C ARG A 24 -5.45 -9.52 5.18
N ASP A 25 -4.49 -10.42 5.03
CA ASP A 25 -3.14 -10.11 4.56
C ASP A 25 -3.04 -10.31 3.06
N TRP A 26 -2.26 -9.46 2.42
CA TRP A 26 -2.17 -9.36 0.98
C TRP A 26 -0.74 -9.29 0.48
N GLU A 27 -0.51 -9.95 -0.64
CA GLU A 27 0.66 -9.71 -1.47
C GLU A 27 0.50 -8.38 -2.23
N ALA A 28 1.57 -7.61 -2.35
CA ALA A 28 1.53 -6.35 -3.11
C ALA A 28 1.12 -6.57 -4.57
N GLY A 29 1.58 -7.66 -5.19
CA GLY A 29 1.18 -8.06 -6.54
C GLY A 29 -0.31 -8.38 -6.66
N ALA A 30 -0.89 -9.07 -5.67
CA ALA A 30 -2.32 -9.38 -5.67
C ALA A 30 -3.18 -8.10 -5.60
N LEU A 31 -2.75 -7.10 -4.82
CA LEU A 31 -3.44 -5.81 -4.77
C LEU A 31 -3.35 -5.02 -6.09
N LEU A 32 -2.25 -5.13 -6.84
CA LEU A 32 -2.16 -4.50 -8.17
C LEU A 32 -3.18 -5.08 -9.15
N GLU A 33 -3.52 -6.36 -9.02
CA GLU A 33 -4.48 -7.05 -9.89
C GLU A 33 -5.93 -6.87 -9.43
N GLU A 34 -6.20 -6.89 -8.13
CA GLU A 34 -7.56 -6.84 -7.59
C GLU A 34 -8.11 -5.42 -7.43
N LEU A 35 -7.25 -4.42 -7.18
CA LEU A 35 -7.71 -3.06 -6.96
C LEU A 35 -8.16 -2.38 -8.25
N SER A 36 -9.28 -1.66 -8.15
CA SER A 36 -9.75 -0.80 -9.23
C SER A 36 -8.75 0.32 -9.55
N THR A 37 -8.72 0.76 -10.81
CA THR A 37 -7.86 1.87 -11.25
C THR A 37 -8.00 3.15 -10.41
N PRO A 38 -9.21 3.58 -9.98
CA PRO A 38 -9.35 4.72 -9.08
C PRO A 38 -8.64 4.55 -7.73
N MET A 39 -8.66 3.34 -7.15
CA MET A 39 -7.95 3.05 -5.90
C MET A 39 -6.44 3.13 -6.08
N LEU A 40 -5.92 2.54 -7.16
CA LEU A 40 -4.50 2.55 -7.50
C LEU A 40 -3.95 3.97 -7.71
N LYS A 41 -4.79 4.89 -8.22
CA LYS A 41 -4.43 6.30 -8.43
C LYS A 41 -4.49 7.18 -7.17
N ARG A 42 -4.94 6.67 -6.02
CA ARG A 42 -4.98 7.47 -4.78
C ARG A 42 -3.57 7.89 -4.36
N SER A 43 -3.41 9.16 -4.01
CA SER A 43 -2.18 9.67 -3.40
C SER A 43 -1.95 8.93 -2.09
N ALA A 44 -0.76 8.37 -1.92
CA ALA A 44 -0.45 7.55 -0.76
C ALA A 44 1.01 7.74 -0.33
N TYR A 45 1.26 7.42 0.93
CA TYR A 45 2.58 7.41 1.54
C TYR A 45 2.85 6.06 2.19
N LEU A 46 3.99 5.46 1.85
CA LEU A 46 4.52 4.29 2.53
C LEU A 46 5.44 4.74 3.67
N GLN A 47 5.08 4.41 4.89
CA GLN A 47 5.97 4.46 6.06
C GLN A 47 6.56 3.06 6.27
N PRO A 48 7.85 2.83 5.93
CA PRO A 48 8.46 1.50 5.95
C PRO A 48 8.32 0.82 7.30
N GLY A 49 7.92 -0.45 7.29
CA GLY A 49 7.72 -1.25 8.50
C GLY A 49 6.50 -0.86 9.35
N MET A 50 5.67 0.08 8.90
CA MET A 50 4.46 0.49 9.61
C MET A 50 3.19 0.39 8.76
N TYR A 51 3.00 1.27 7.78
CA TYR A 51 1.74 1.35 7.04
C TYR A 51 1.87 2.06 5.69
N ILE A 52 0.85 1.88 4.85
CA ILE A 52 0.52 2.73 3.71
C ILE A 52 -0.72 3.55 4.09
N ALA A 53 -0.63 4.87 4.00
CA ALA A 53 -1.75 5.77 4.27
C ALA A 53 -2.05 6.65 3.06
N GLU A 54 -3.32 7.03 2.89
CA GLU A 54 -3.71 8.03 1.92
C GLU A 54 -3.13 9.39 2.30
N ILE A 55 -2.79 10.19 1.28
CA ILE A 55 -2.49 11.61 1.43
C ILE A 55 -3.69 12.39 0.91
N ASP A 56 -4.25 13.26 1.75
CA ASP A 56 -5.39 14.10 1.37
C ASP A 56 -5.00 15.22 0.40
N SER A 57 -5.99 15.99 -0.07
CA SER A 57 -5.77 17.11 -1.00
C SER A 57 -4.95 18.27 -0.41
N ARG A 58 -4.75 18.29 0.91
CA ARG A 58 -3.97 19.28 1.64
C ARG A 58 -2.54 18.79 1.94
N GLY A 59 -2.22 17.54 1.58
CA GLY A 59 -0.89 16.95 1.78
C GLY A 59 -0.71 16.26 3.14
N TYR A 60 -1.77 16.07 3.93
CA TYR A 60 -1.70 15.41 5.23
C TYR A 60 -1.98 13.91 5.12
N LEU A 61 -1.41 13.13 6.05
CA LEU A 61 -1.74 11.72 6.20
C LEU A 61 -3.19 11.58 6.66
N GLY A 62 -3.99 10.90 5.85
CA GLY A 62 -5.37 10.56 6.13
C GLY A 62 -5.51 9.12 6.61
N GLN A 63 -6.41 8.39 5.96
CA GLN A 63 -6.73 7.01 6.33
C GLN A 63 -5.54 6.07 6.08
N VAL A 64 -5.24 5.21 7.06
CA VAL A 64 -4.37 4.04 6.84
C VAL A 64 -5.10 3.05 5.94
N LEU A 65 -4.53 2.80 4.76
CA LEU A 65 -5.05 1.85 3.78
C LEU A 65 -4.60 0.43 4.12
N TYR A 66 -3.31 0.27 4.46
CA TYR A 66 -2.73 -1.03 4.79
C TYR A 66 -1.71 -0.93 5.91
N LYS A 67 -1.67 -1.88 6.83
CA LYS A 67 -0.55 -2.07 7.76
C LYS A 67 0.49 -2.98 7.11
N VAL A 68 1.78 -2.63 7.24
CA VAL A 68 2.88 -3.43 6.73
C VAL A 68 3.27 -4.46 7.77
N LYS A 69 3.29 -5.74 7.39
CA LYS A 69 3.77 -6.85 8.20
C LYS A 69 4.96 -7.49 7.51
N LYS A 70 5.97 -7.92 8.25
CA LYS A 70 7.03 -8.76 7.68
C LYS A 70 6.49 -10.19 7.49
N LYS A 71 6.82 -10.82 6.38
CA LYS A 71 6.69 -12.27 6.23
C LYS A 71 7.71 -12.93 7.15
N ALA A 72 7.23 -13.90 7.92
CA ALA A 72 8.08 -14.74 8.79
C ALA A 72 8.91 -15.70 7.94
#